data_AF-A0A6B1GEB1-F1
#
_entry.id   AF-A0A6B1GEB1-F1
#
_cell.length_a   1.000
_cell.length_b   1.000
_cell.length_c   1.000
_cell.angle_alpha   90.00
_cell.angle_beta   90.00
_cell.angle_gamma   90.00
#
_symmetry.space_group_name_H-M   'P 1'
#
loop_
_entity.id
_entity.type
_entity.pdbx_description
1 polymer ?
#
loop_
_entity_poly.entity_id
_entity_poly.type
_entity_poly.pdbx_seq_one_letter_code
_entity_poly.pdbx_strand_id
1 'polypeptide(L)'
;MVDLIAASESELLSAVEGRSVELIDGRIVVLQLAIAPRIENELNAYERIVAFLGDPLVVTLLLLIGMVGIATELFFAPGSFVPGVAGALALLLFFLGVGTLLPAEAALAFVVLAVLLVILELFLPTGGVLGAGAALALAFAIGIGVGQGSTDLTIGRLLVIVLAVIGVIALLLGAFLAYFATRYWAPNKPPEAESADST
;
A
#
# COMPACT_ATOMS: atom_id res chain seq x y z
N MET A 1 -5.12 29.49 -18.23
CA MET A 1 -5.04 30.14 -19.55
C MET A 1 -4.58 29.07 -20.54
N VAL A 2 -5.04 29.10 -21.79
CA VAL A 2 -4.71 28.12 -22.83
C VAL A 2 -4.17 28.90 -24.03
N ASP A 3 -3.01 28.51 -24.56
CA ASP A 3 -2.29 29.27 -25.60
C ASP A 3 -2.73 28.93 -27.04
N LEU A 4 -3.33 27.75 -27.25
CA LEU A 4 -3.83 27.30 -28.55
C LEU A 4 -4.97 26.29 -28.38
N ILE A 5 -5.93 26.32 -29.30
CA ILE A 5 -6.97 25.29 -29.44
C ILE A 5 -6.85 24.74 -30.86
N ALA A 6 -6.81 23.42 -31.01
CA ALA A 6 -6.77 22.72 -32.28
C ALA A 6 -7.79 21.57 -32.26
N ALA A 7 -8.36 21.22 -33.41
CA ALA A 7 -9.38 20.17 -33.52
C ALA A 7 -8.79 18.76 -33.56
N SER A 8 -7.47 18.62 -33.76
CA SER A 8 -6.77 17.34 -33.75
C SER A 8 -5.30 17.48 -33.34
N GLU A 9 -4.67 16.38 -32.94
CA GLU A 9 -3.23 16.33 -32.62
C GLU A 9 -2.37 16.77 -33.82
N SER A 10 -2.71 16.34 -35.03
CA SER A 10 -1.97 16.72 -36.26
C SER A 10 -2.02 18.23 -36.52
N GLU A 11 -3.20 18.83 -36.33
CA GLU A 11 -3.39 20.28 -36.45
C GLU A 11 -2.63 21.03 -35.36
N LEU A 12 -2.64 20.51 -34.12
CA LEU A 12 -1.89 21.08 -33.00
C LEU A 12 -0.39 21.09 -33.31
N LEU A 13 0.18 19.95 -33.71
CA LEU A 13 1.61 19.81 -34.03
C LEU A 13 2.03 20.76 -35.17
N SER A 14 1.19 20.89 -36.20
CA SER A 14 1.45 21.83 -37.30
C SER A 14 1.38 23.29 -36.85
N ALA A 15 0.46 23.62 -35.94
CA ALA A 15 0.26 24.99 -35.43
C ALA A 15 1.33 25.42 -34.41
N VAL A 16 2.00 24.48 -33.75
CA VAL A 16 3.09 24.76 -32.80
C VAL A 16 4.50 24.63 -33.42
N GLU A 17 4.62 24.06 -34.62
CA GLU A 17 5.88 24.04 -35.38
C GLU A 17 6.48 25.44 -35.54
N GLY A 18 7.77 25.60 -35.25
CA GLY A 18 8.48 26.86 -35.39
C GLY A 18 8.17 27.91 -34.32
N ARG A 19 7.29 27.63 -33.34
CA ARG A 19 7.08 28.55 -32.20
C ARG A 19 8.29 28.57 -31.28
N SER A 20 8.58 29.74 -30.73
CA SER A 20 9.55 29.93 -29.66
C SER A 20 8.88 29.72 -28.30
N VAL A 21 9.51 28.95 -27.44
CA VAL A 21 9.09 28.71 -26.05
C VAL A 21 10.25 29.00 -25.11
N GLU A 22 9.96 29.69 -24.03
CA GLU A 22 10.91 29.95 -22.95
C GLU A 22 10.86 28.80 -21.94
N LEU A 23 12.01 28.15 -21.71
CA LEU A 23 12.15 27.10 -20.71
C LEU A 23 12.24 27.71 -19.31
N ILE A 24 12.04 26.87 -18.28
CA ILE A 24 12.15 27.24 -16.87
C ILE A 24 13.53 27.85 -16.53
N ASP A 25 14.57 27.49 -17.28
CA ASP A 25 15.92 28.03 -17.12
C ASP A 25 16.19 29.31 -17.94
N GLY A 26 15.17 29.88 -18.59
CA GLY A 26 15.24 31.13 -19.36
C GLY A 26 15.75 30.97 -20.80
N ARG A 27 16.06 29.75 -21.25
CA ARG A 27 16.44 29.51 -22.66
C ARG A 27 15.22 29.61 -23.57
N ILE A 28 15.38 30.27 -24.71
CA ILE A 28 14.37 30.28 -25.78
C ILE A 28 14.71 29.17 -26.78
N VAL A 29 13.80 28.22 -26.96
CA VAL A 29 13.95 27.13 -27.93
C VAL A 29 12.84 27.23 -28.97
N VAL A 30 13.22 27.02 -30.23
CA VAL A 30 12.27 26.93 -31.35
C VAL A 30 11.86 25.47 -31.52
N LEU A 31 10.55 25.22 -31.49
CA LEU A 31 9.99 23.88 -31.67
C LEU A 31 10.22 23.39 -33.11
N GLN A 32 10.84 22.22 -33.23
CA GLN A 32 11.07 21.50 -34.49
C GLN A 32 10.47 20.10 -34.38
N LEU A 33 9.15 20.01 -34.59
CA LEU A 33 8.35 18.80 -34.40
C LEU A 33 8.23 18.00 -35.70
N ALA A 34 8.37 18.63 -36.86
CA ALA A 34 8.29 17.97 -38.17
C ALA A 34 9.28 16.81 -38.36
N ILE A 35 10.41 16.83 -37.63
CA ILE A 35 11.45 15.79 -37.64
C ILE A 35 11.60 15.07 -36.29
N ALA A 36 10.75 15.39 -35.31
CA ALA A 36 10.87 14.82 -33.98
C ALA A 36 10.31 13.38 -33.95
N PRO A 37 10.99 12.43 -33.27
CA PRO A 37 10.48 11.08 -33.09
C PRO A 37 9.23 11.11 -32.19
N ARG A 38 8.16 10.47 -32.63
CA ARG A 38 6.95 10.28 -31.82
C ARG A 38 7.14 9.06 -30.92
N ILE A 39 7.13 9.29 -29.61
CA ILE A 39 7.21 8.24 -28.60
C ILE A 39 5.85 8.20 -27.91
N GLU A 40 5.12 7.11 -28.11
CA GLU A 40 3.88 6.87 -27.35
C GLU A 40 4.26 6.40 -25.96
N ASN A 41 3.95 7.22 -24.95
CA ASN A 41 4.13 6.85 -23.56
C ASN A 41 2.85 6.18 -23.07
N GLU A 42 2.75 4.86 -23.26
CA GLU A 42 1.64 4.10 -22.71
C GLU A 42 1.68 4.08 -21.19
N LEU A 43 0.49 4.05 -20.57
CA LEU A 43 0.39 3.91 -19.13
C LEU A 43 0.99 2.58 -18.69
N ASN A 44 1.92 2.65 -17.73
CA ASN A 44 2.45 1.46 -17.09
C ASN A 44 1.38 0.79 -16.20
N ALA A 45 1.64 -0.44 -15.72
CA ALA A 45 0.65 -1.19 -14.94
C ALA A 45 0.19 -0.46 -13.67
N TYR A 46 1.09 0.27 -13.01
CA TYR A 46 0.77 1.07 -11.82
C TYR A 46 -0.08 2.28 -12.18
N GLU A 47 0.28 3.02 -13.22
CA GLU A 47 -0.49 4.17 -13.69
C GLU A 47 -1.90 3.77 -14.12
N ARG A 48 -2.07 2.58 -14.71
CA ARG A 48 -3.40 2.00 -15.00
C ARG A 48 -4.20 1.74 -13.72
N ILE A 49 -3.56 1.20 -12.68
CA ILE A 49 -4.21 0.96 -11.37
C ILE A 49 -4.61 2.30 -10.73
N VAL A 50 -3.71 3.28 -10.70
CA VAL A 50 -4.01 4.60 -10.12
C VAL A 50 -5.11 5.31 -10.92
N ALA A 51 -5.08 5.24 -12.25
CA ALA A 51 -6.13 5.78 -13.10
C ALA A 51 -7.49 5.12 -12.81
N PHE A 52 -7.52 3.79 -12.63
CA PHE A 52 -8.72 3.08 -12.23
C PHE A 52 -9.21 3.48 -10.83
N LEU A 53 -8.28 3.59 -9.87
CA LEU A 53 -8.60 4.03 -8.52
C LEU A 53 -9.12 5.47 -8.49
N GLY A 54 -8.73 6.33 -9.43
CA GLY A 54 -9.21 7.70 -9.56
C GLY A 54 -10.54 7.86 -10.27
N ASP A 55 -11.14 6.77 -10.78
CA ASP A 55 -12.47 6.82 -11.37
C ASP A 55 -13.52 7.21 -10.30
N PRO A 56 -14.42 8.18 -10.58
CA PRO A 56 -15.42 8.65 -9.62
C PRO A 56 -16.29 7.55 -9.00
N LEU A 57 -16.65 6.51 -9.76
CA LEU A 57 -17.43 5.39 -9.25
C LEU A 57 -16.58 4.53 -8.32
N VAL A 58 -15.33 4.27 -8.70
CA VAL A 58 -14.41 3.44 -7.92
C VAL A 58 -14.08 4.10 -6.58
N VAL A 59 -13.71 5.39 -6.55
CA VAL A 59 -13.46 6.11 -5.28
C VAL A 59 -14.71 6.13 -4.41
N THR A 60 -15.89 6.31 -4.99
CA THR A 60 -17.15 6.32 -4.24
C THR A 60 -17.40 4.96 -3.59
N LEU A 61 -17.18 3.86 -4.32
CA LEU A 61 -17.31 2.51 -3.78
C LEU A 61 -16.28 2.23 -2.68
N LEU A 62 -15.01 2.62 -2.88
CA LEU A 62 -13.95 2.46 -1.88
C LEU A 62 -14.27 3.21 -0.59
N LEU A 63 -14.78 4.44 -0.69
CA LEU A 63 -15.23 5.23 0.46
C LEU A 63 -16.36 4.53 1.21
N LEU A 64 -17.37 4.03 0.49
CA LEU A 64 -18.53 3.35 1.09
C LEU A 64 -18.11 2.06 1.79
N ILE A 65 -17.34 1.20 1.10
CA ILE A 65 -16.78 -0.04 1.68
C ILE A 65 -15.92 0.29 2.88
N GLY A 66 -15.09 1.33 2.76
CA GLY A 66 -14.23 1.84 3.83
C GLY A 66 -15.00 2.18 5.10
N MET A 67 -15.97 3.09 4.95
CA MET A 67 -16.80 3.57 6.06
C MET A 67 -17.66 2.46 6.65
N VAL A 68 -18.29 1.62 5.81
CA VAL A 68 -19.12 0.51 6.27
C VAL A 68 -18.27 -0.56 6.96
N GLY A 69 -17.10 -0.91 6.45
CA GLY A 69 -16.21 -1.89 7.07
C GLY A 69 -15.76 -1.46 8.46
N ILE A 70 -15.39 -0.19 8.62
CA ILE A 70 -15.03 0.38 9.93
C ILE A 70 -16.27 0.42 10.84
N ALA A 71 -17.39 0.96 10.37
CA ALA A 71 -18.60 1.06 11.18
C ALA A 71 -19.13 -0.31 11.63
N THR A 72 -19.06 -1.32 10.77
CA THR A 72 -19.51 -2.69 11.10
C THR A 72 -18.67 -3.31 12.20
N GLU A 73 -17.34 -3.18 12.14
CA GLU A 73 -16.46 -3.65 13.21
C GLU A 73 -16.71 -2.91 14.53
N LEU A 74 -16.88 -1.58 14.49
CA LEU A 74 -17.02 -0.77 15.71
C LEU A 74 -18.39 -0.94 16.39
N PHE A 75 -19.47 -1.10 15.63
CA PHE A 75 -20.84 -0.99 16.17
C PHE A 75 -21.69 -2.26 16.07
N PHE A 76 -21.40 -3.16 15.12
CA PHE A 76 -22.31 -4.27 14.80
C PHE A 76 -21.73 -5.65 15.09
N ALA A 77 -20.46 -5.86 14.74
CA ALA A 77 -19.78 -7.15 14.88
C ALA A 77 -18.36 -6.96 15.46
N PRO A 78 -18.24 -6.46 16.70
CA PRO A 78 -16.94 -6.25 17.32
C PRO A 78 -16.21 -7.59 17.52
N GLY A 79 -14.95 -7.64 17.12
CA GLY A 79 -14.04 -8.76 17.39
C GLY A 79 -13.85 -9.71 16.21
N SER A 80 -14.49 -9.48 15.06
CA SER A 80 -14.18 -10.23 13.84
C SER A 80 -12.91 -9.72 13.16
N PHE A 81 -12.61 -8.42 13.29
CA PHE A 81 -11.53 -7.68 12.66
C PHE A 81 -11.50 -7.66 11.12
N VAL A 82 -12.10 -8.64 10.44
CA VAL A 82 -12.20 -8.74 8.98
C VAL A 82 -12.79 -7.48 8.34
N PRO A 83 -14.00 -7.01 8.74
CA PRO A 83 -14.57 -5.82 8.09
C PRO A 83 -13.79 -4.55 8.42
N GLY A 84 -13.23 -4.45 9.64
CA GLY A 84 -12.38 -3.32 10.02
C GLY A 84 -11.10 -3.22 9.18
N VAL A 85 -10.40 -4.34 8.96
CA VAL A 85 -9.20 -4.41 8.11
C VAL A 85 -9.54 -4.09 6.66
N ALA A 86 -10.60 -4.70 6.11
CA ALA A 86 -11.04 -4.43 4.74
C ALA A 86 -11.41 -2.95 4.57
N GLY A 87 -12.08 -2.36 5.56
CA GLY A 87 -12.44 -0.96 5.59
C GLY A 87 -11.21 -0.04 5.61
N ALA A 88 -10.24 -0.33 6.48
CA ALA A 88 -9.00 0.45 6.57
C ALA A 88 -8.19 0.45 5.26
N LEU A 89 -8.06 -0.73 4.62
CA LEU A 89 -7.41 -0.86 3.31
C LEU A 89 -8.15 -0.06 2.24
N ALA A 90 -9.48 -0.19 2.19
CA ALA A 90 -10.32 0.52 1.21
C ALA A 90 -10.23 2.04 1.37
N LEU A 91 -10.18 2.56 2.61
CA LEU A 91 -10.01 3.99 2.86
C LEU A 91 -8.64 4.51 2.42
N LEU A 92 -7.56 3.77 2.66
CA LEU A 92 -6.23 4.17 2.16
C LEU A 92 -6.17 4.19 0.63
N LEU A 93 -6.79 3.19 -0.03
CA LEU A 93 -6.92 3.20 -1.49
C LEU A 93 -7.79 4.35 -1.99
N PHE A 94 -8.88 4.69 -1.28
CA PHE A 94 -9.70 5.85 -1.58
C PHE A 94 -8.88 7.14 -1.56
N PHE A 95 -8.13 7.40 -0.48
CA PHE A 95 -7.32 8.62 -0.35
C PHE A 95 -6.22 8.72 -1.41
N LEU A 96 -5.64 7.59 -1.82
CA LEU A 96 -4.74 7.52 -2.97
C LEU A 96 -5.47 7.83 -4.28
N GLY A 97 -6.65 7.24 -4.50
CA GLY A 97 -7.44 7.40 -5.73
C GLY A 97 -7.94 8.84 -5.95
N VAL A 98 -8.38 9.54 -4.91
CA VAL A 98 -8.79 10.95 -5.02
C VAL A 98 -7.61 11.93 -5.09
N GLY A 99 -6.36 11.43 -4.98
CA GLY A 99 -5.16 12.26 -5.03
C GLY A 99 -4.88 13.07 -3.76
N THR A 100 -5.54 12.77 -2.64
CA THR A 100 -5.27 13.44 -1.35
C THR A 100 -3.96 12.97 -0.74
N LEU A 101 -3.64 11.67 -0.86
CA LEU A 101 -2.34 11.13 -0.47
C LEU A 101 -1.45 11.00 -1.69
N LEU A 102 -0.24 11.58 -1.61
CA LEU A 102 0.77 11.31 -2.62
C LEU A 102 1.19 9.83 -2.56
N PRO A 103 1.68 9.23 -3.66
CA PRO A 103 2.07 7.82 -3.68
C PRO A 103 3.02 7.40 -2.55
N ALA A 104 4.02 8.25 -2.24
CA ALA A 104 4.96 7.99 -1.15
C ALA A 104 4.28 8.02 0.24
N GLU A 105 3.33 8.93 0.44
CA GLU A 105 2.56 9.04 1.69
C GLU A 105 1.60 7.88 1.85
N ALA A 106 0.92 7.47 0.76
CA ALA A 106 0.06 6.29 0.75
C ALA A 106 0.85 5.03 1.08
N ALA A 107 2.01 4.81 0.43
CA ALA A 107 2.89 3.68 0.71
C ALA A 107 3.32 3.65 2.19
N LEU A 108 3.69 4.80 2.76
CA LEU A 108 4.02 4.91 4.17
C LEU A 108 2.81 4.60 5.07
N ALA A 109 1.63 5.12 4.75
CA ALA A 109 0.40 4.86 5.50
C ALA A 109 0.04 3.37 5.53
N PHE A 110 0.22 2.66 4.39
CA PHE A 110 0.07 1.22 4.34
C PHE A 110 1.09 0.46 5.19
N VAL A 111 2.35 0.90 5.23
CA VAL A 111 3.36 0.33 6.14
C VAL A 111 2.97 0.53 7.61
N VAL A 112 2.53 1.73 7.97
CA VAL A 112 2.07 2.04 9.34
C VAL A 112 0.88 1.15 9.70
N LEU A 113 -0.11 1.03 8.82
CA LEU A 113 -1.26 0.15 9.00
C LEU A 113 -0.80 -1.30 9.21
N ALA A 114 0.12 -1.81 8.39
CA ALA A 114 0.64 -3.16 8.54
C ALA A 114 1.29 -3.38 9.91
N VAL A 115 2.15 -2.48 10.34
CA VAL A 115 2.80 -2.58 11.66
C VAL A 115 1.75 -2.59 12.78
N LEU A 116 0.73 -1.72 12.71
CA LEU A 116 -0.34 -1.69 13.69
C LEU A 116 -1.11 -3.00 13.74
N LEU A 117 -1.54 -3.53 12.58
CA LEU A 117 -2.29 -4.79 12.49
C LEU A 117 -1.50 -5.97 13.06
N VAL A 118 -0.20 -5.99 12.83
CA VAL A 118 0.67 -7.03 13.34
C VAL A 118 0.86 -6.93 14.85
N ILE A 119 1.06 -5.72 15.37
CA ILE A 119 1.09 -5.48 16.82
C ILE A 119 -0.23 -5.95 17.43
N LEU A 120 -1.37 -5.59 16.83
CA LEU A 120 -2.69 -6.02 17.28
C LEU A 120 -2.82 -7.55 17.29
N GLU A 121 -2.32 -8.28 16.29
CA GLU A 121 -2.32 -9.76 16.26
C GLU A 121 -1.58 -10.39 17.44
N LEU A 122 -0.49 -9.76 17.91
CA LEU A 122 0.25 -10.26 19.07
C LEU A 122 -0.52 -10.14 20.37
N PHE A 123 -1.27 -9.04 20.54
CA PHE A 123 -2.04 -8.78 21.75
C PHE A 123 -3.40 -9.48 21.73
N LEU A 124 -3.98 -9.60 20.54
CA LEU A 124 -5.28 -10.19 20.27
C LEU A 124 -5.06 -11.28 19.22
N PRO A 125 -4.75 -12.52 19.62
CA PRO A 125 -4.51 -13.61 18.68
C PRO A 125 -5.81 -13.89 17.92
N THR A 126 -5.93 -13.35 16.70
CA THR A 126 -7.16 -13.45 15.89
C THR A 126 -7.17 -14.71 15.03
N GLY A 127 -6.11 -15.52 15.11
CA GLY A 127 -5.93 -16.69 14.24
C GLY A 127 -5.37 -16.32 12.88
N GLY A 128 -4.69 -15.17 12.77
CA GLY A 128 -4.01 -14.72 11.55
C GLY A 128 -4.80 -13.76 10.67
N VAL A 129 -5.98 -13.29 11.08
CA VAL A 129 -6.79 -12.33 10.30
C VAL A 129 -6.07 -11.00 10.17
N LEU A 130 -5.58 -10.43 11.28
CA LEU A 130 -4.85 -9.15 11.24
C LEU A 130 -3.48 -9.34 10.58
N GLY A 131 -2.84 -10.49 10.77
CA GLY A 131 -1.61 -10.86 10.08
C GLY A 131 -1.77 -10.90 8.55
N ALA A 132 -2.85 -11.49 8.04
CA ALA A 132 -3.17 -11.49 6.61
C ALA A 132 -3.47 -10.07 6.10
N GLY A 133 -4.21 -9.28 6.89
CA GLY A 133 -4.44 -7.86 6.61
C GLY A 133 -3.17 -7.04 6.49
N ALA A 134 -2.21 -7.28 7.39
CA ALA A 134 -0.91 -6.63 7.35
C ALA A 134 -0.09 -7.04 6.12
N ALA A 135 -0.09 -8.32 5.75
CA ALA A 135 0.58 -8.78 4.54
C ALA A 135 0.01 -8.11 3.29
N LEU A 136 -1.32 -7.96 3.20
CA LEU A 136 -1.98 -7.23 2.12
C LEU A 136 -1.62 -5.74 2.12
N ALA A 137 -1.63 -5.08 3.28
CA ALA A 137 -1.20 -3.69 3.40
C ALA A 137 0.24 -3.49 2.89
N LEU A 138 1.16 -4.39 3.25
CA LEU A 138 2.54 -4.36 2.77
C LEU A 138 2.66 -4.60 1.28
N ALA A 139 1.86 -5.51 0.71
CA ALA A 139 1.83 -5.74 -0.72
C ALA A 139 1.41 -4.46 -1.47
N PHE A 140 0.41 -3.73 -0.97
CA PHE A 140 0.04 -2.42 -1.52
C PHE A 140 1.16 -1.39 -1.38
N ALA A 141 1.81 -1.28 -0.22
CA ALA A 141 2.92 -0.36 -0.03
C ALA A 141 4.08 -0.61 -1.02
N ILE A 142 4.46 -1.87 -1.20
CA ILE A 142 5.51 -2.28 -2.13
C ILE A 142 5.07 -2.01 -3.57
N GLY A 143 3.84 -2.38 -3.93
CA GLY A 143 3.30 -2.14 -5.28
C GLY A 143 3.27 -0.66 -5.65
N ILE A 144 2.87 0.21 -4.71
CA ILE A 144 2.90 1.66 -4.91
C ILE A 144 4.34 2.16 -5.06
N GLY A 145 5.26 1.69 -4.20
CA GLY A 145 6.66 2.12 -4.24
C GLY A 145 7.41 1.68 -5.51
N VAL A 146 7.15 0.47 -6.02
CA VAL A 146 7.76 -0.04 -7.26
C VAL A 146 7.14 0.59 -8.51
N GLY A 147 5.84 0.91 -8.46
CA GLY A 147 5.09 1.44 -9.60
C GLY A 147 5.45 2.86 -10.02
N GLN A 148 6.12 3.62 -9.14
CA GLN A 148 6.66 4.95 -9.45
C GLN A 148 7.91 4.79 -10.35
N GLY A 149 7.69 4.63 -11.67
CA GLY A 149 8.74 4.40 -12.66
C GLY A 149 9.75 5.54 -12.85
N SER A 150 9.53 6.70 -12.23
CA SER A 150 10.44 7.83 -12.25
C SER A 150 10.38 8.62 -10.93
N THR A 151 11.56 8.84 -10.33
CA THR A 151 11.90 9.88 -9.33
C THR A 151 11.92 9.49 -7.82
N ASP A 152 13.09 9.77 -7.21
CA ASP A 152 13.45 10.04 -5.79
C ASP A 152 13.23 9.04 -4.64
N LEU A 153 12.50 7.95 -4.81
CA LEU A 153 12.68 6.80 -3.92
C LEU A 153 13.89 6.01 -4.40
N THR A 154 15.09 6.38 -3.93
CA THR A 154 16.29 5.57 -4.18
C THR A 154 15.96 4.13 -3.82
N ILE A 155 16.28 3.17 -4.70
CA ILE A 155 16.10 1.73 -4.49
C ILE A 155 16.51 1.29 -3.07
N GLY A 156 17.49 1.98 -2.46
CA GLY A 156 17.88 1.83 -1.06
C GLY A 156 16.77 2.09 -0.02
N ARG A 157 15.91 3.10 -0.18
CA ARG A 157 14.79 3.38 0.76
C ARG A 157 13.72 2.30 0.70
N LEU A 158 13.41 1.80 -0.50
CA LEU A 158 12.47 0.68 -0.68
C LEU A 158 13.04 -0.61 -0.05
N LEU A 159 14.33 -0.90 -0.27
CA LEU A 159 15.03 -2.02 0.36
C LEU A 159 15.02 -1.93 1.89
N VAL A 160 15.24 -0.75 2.45
CA VAL A 160 15.20 -0.54 3.92
C VAL A 160 13.80 -0.80 4.46
N ILE A 161 12.75 -0.36 3.77
CA ILE A 161 11.35 -0.61 4.17
C ILE A 161 11.06 -2.12 4.09
N VAL A 162 11.44 -2.80 3.00
CA VAL A 162 11.23 -4.24 2.82
C VAL A 162 12.00 -5.05 3.87
N LEU A 163 13.26 -4.71 4.14
CA LEU A 163 14.07 -5.38 5.17
C LEU A 163 13.54 -5.13 6.57
N ALA A 164 13.08 -3.91 6.87
CA ALA A 164 12.45 -3.60 8.14
C ALA A 164 11.18 -4.43 8.34
N VAL A 165 10.37 -4.57 7.29
CA VAL A 165 9.15 -5.37 7.28
C VAL A 165 9.44 -6.85 7.49
N ILE A 166 10.41 -7.42 6.77
CA ILE A 166 10.86 -8.80 6.96
C ILE A 166 11.39 -8.99 8.39
N GLY A 167 12.18 -8.05 8.88
CA GLY A 167 12.73 -8.07 10.24
C GLY A 167 11.64 -8.04 11.30
N VAL A 168 10.61 -7.21 11.11
CA VAL A 168 9.43 -7.16 11.98
C VAL A 168 8.72 -8.52 11.95
N ILE A 169 8.35 -9.03 10.77
CA ILE A 169 7.68 -10.34 10.63
C ILE A 169 8.49 -11.46 11.31
N ALA A 170 9.81 -11.51 11.10
CA ALA A 170 10.69 -12.51 11.70
C ALA A 170 10.75 -12.39 13.23
N LEU A 171 10.84 -11.18 13.77
CA LEU A 171 10.84 -10.93 15.22
C LEU A 171 9.56 -11.43 15.88
N LEU A 172 8.44 -11.21 15.21
CA LEU A 172 7.12 -11.54 15.74
C LEU A 172 6.83 -13.03 15.64
N LEU A 173 7.24 -13.67 14.54
CA LEU A 173 7.21 -15.13 14.42
C LEU A 173 8.09 -15.77 15.52
N GLY A 174 9.28 -15.21 15.77
CA GLY A 174 10.17 -15.64 16.84
C GLY A 174 9.55 -15.48 18.22
N ALA A 175 8.92 -14.33 18.50
CA ALA A 175 8.23 -14.07 19.76
C ALA A 175 7.03 -15.01 19.96
N PHE A 176 6.25 -15.26 18.90
CA PHE A 176 5.13 -16.20 18.90
C PHE A 176 5.59 -17.63 19.19
N LEU A 177 6.66 -18.10 18.52
CA LEU A 177 7.24 -19.42 18.75
C LEU A 177 7.83 -19.55 20.15
N ALA A 178 8.48 -18.53 20.69
CA ALA A 178 9.02 -18.52 22.04
C ALA A 178 7.90 -18.57 23.11
N TYR A 179 6.82 -17.83 22.90
CA TYR A 179 5.63 -17.88 23.75
C TYR A 179 4.99 -19.29 23.75
N PHE A 180 4.84 -19.91 22.59
CA PHE A 180 4.33 -21.27 22.48
C PHE A 180 5.28 -22.31 23.09
N ALA A 181 6.59 -22.19 22.85
CA ALA A 181 7.58 -23.10 23.42
C ALA A 181 7.58 -23.07 24.95
N THR A 182 7.50 -21.88 25.56
CA THR A 182 7.43 -21.77 27.04
C THR A 182 6.12 -22.32 27.62
N ARG A 183 5.03 -22.35 26.85
CA ARG A 183 3.72 -22.81 27.32
C ARG A 183 3.44 -24.29 27.05
N TYR A 184 4.00 -24.87 25.98
CA TYR A 184 3.86 -26.30 25.64
C TYR A 184 5.01 -27.16 26.16
N TRP A 185 6.16 -26.56 26.44
CA TRP A 185 7.33 -27.23 27.01
C TRP A 185 7.44 -26.99 28.52
N ALA A 186 6.30 -26.88 29.22
CA ALA A 186 6.27 -27.17 30.63
C ALA A 186 6.41 -28.70 30.76
N PRO A 187 7.51 -29.24 31.34
CA PRO A 187 7.67 -30.67 31.45
C PRO A 187 6.50 -31.23 32.24
N ASN A 188 5.75 -32.16 31.64
CA ASN A 188 4.81 -33.01 32.36
C ASN A 188 5.58 -33.59 33.54
N LYS A 189 5.28 -33.12 34.77
CA LYS A 189 5.81 -33.77 35.96
C LYS A 189 5.38 -35.24 35.84
N PRO A 190 6.32 -36.21 35.86
CA PRO A 190 5.93 -37.61 35.87
C PRO A 190 5.00 -37.83 37.06
N PRO A 191 3.96 -38.67 36.93
CA PRO A 191 3.04 -38.94 38.02
C PRO A 191 3.86 -39.37 39.24
N GLU A 192 3.64 -38.71 40.37
CA GLU A 192 4.26 -39.08 41.64
C GLU A 192 3.97 -40.56 41.86
N ALA A 193 5.03 -41.35 41.99
CA ALA A 193 4.94 -42.77 42.24
C ALA A 193 4.05 -42.97 43.46
N GLU A 194 2.86 -43.51 43.23
CA GLU A 194 1.94 -43.98 44.23
C GLU A 194 2.73 -44.82 45.23
N SER A 195 2.70 -44.36 46.47
CA SER A 195 3.41 -44.89 47.62
C SER A 195 3.30 -46.40 47.69
N ALA A 196 4.41 -47.06 47.37
CA ALA A 196 4.72 -48.37 47.90
C ALA A 196 4.97 -48.23 49.42
N ASP A 197 3.92 -48.03 50.21
CA ASP A 197 3.91 -48.37 51.63
C ASP A 197 2.50 -48.27 52.24
N SER A 198 1.79 -49.40 52.31
CA SER A 198 0.92 -49.70 53.45
C SER A 198 0.65 -51.21 53.47
N THR A 199 1.38 -51.87 54.38
CA THR A 199 1.05 -53.06 55.16
C THR A 199 -0.33 -53.70 54.97
#